data_AF-A0A0Q4N1H7-F1
#
_entry.id   AF-A0A0Q4N1H7-F1
#
_cell.length_a   1.000
_cell.length_b   1.000
_cell.length_c   1.000
_cell.angle_alpha   90.00
_cell.angle_beta   90.00
_cell.angle_gamma   90.00
#
_symmetry.space_group_name_H-M   'P 1'
#
loop_
_entity.id
_entity.type
_entity.pdbx_description
1 polymer ?
#
loop_
_entity_poly.entity_id
_entity_poly.type
_entity_poly.pdbx_seq_one_letter_code
_entity_poly.pdbx_strand_id
1 'polypeptide(L)'
;MIFHRVRLKNALVPIRGLLCEDWDWFKRNYPDHLRDPLSQNMCLLTTAYLLHLFTQAGVTGWTPREGVPFVDEFRVDDHYPSGGMLARNQQWSAHAWLEHEQGWILDLTADQFGYAEIILTRNTDPRYKCNIPQPEVVKRIGECALSLEWYEYHLAEPRARLVIEQFRQMMSNPPQLDIHLPLSRRGSEEAAL
;
A
#
# COMPACT_ATOMS: atom_id res chain seq x y z
N MET A 1 6.53 8.16 15.24
CA MET A 1 5.62 7.18 14.57
C MET A 1 4.36 7.78 13.92
N ILE A 2 3.61 8.73 14.52
CA ILE A 2 2.40 9.30 13.86
C ILE A 2 2.75 10.13 12.62
N PHE A 3 3.75 11.01 12.71
CA PHE A 3 4.18 11.87 11.60
C PHE A 3 4.61 11.09 10.35
N HIS A 4 5.32 9.98 10.51
CA HIS A 4 5.71 9.13 9.38
C HIS A 4 4.50 8.49 8.68
N ARG A 5 3.44 8.15 9.42
CA ARG A 5 2.22 7.54 8.86
C ARG A 5 1.40 8.53 8.02
N VAL A 6 1.14 9.72 8.57
CA VAL A 6 0.41 10.78 7.84
C VAL A 6 1.19 11.17 6.58
N ARG A 7 2.50 11.30 6.70
CA ARG A 7 3.37 11.63 5.58
C ARG A 7 3.37 10.56 4.49
N LEU A 8 3.51 9.28 4.86
CA LEU A 8 3.46 8.17 3.92
C LEU A 8 2.13 8.16 3.18
N LYS A 9 1.02 8.25 3.91
CA LYS A 9 -0.32 8.29 3.31
C LYS A 9 -0.47 9.45 2.32
N ASN A 10 0.00 10.64 2.66
CA ASN A 10 -0.07 11.81 1.78
C ASN A 10 0.83 11.66 0.54
N ALA A 11 2.04 11.12 0.71
CA ALA A 11 2.98 10.88 -0.38
C ALA A 11 2.44 9.85 -1.40
N LEU A 12 1.56 8.95 -0.95
CA LEU A 12 0.96 7.91 -1.79
C LEU A 12 -0.24 8.40 -2.60
N VAL A 13 -0.82 9.57 -2.30
CA VAL A 13 -1.98 10.09 -3.07
C VAL A 13 -1.63 10.31 -4.54
N PRO A 14 -0.55 11.02 -4.91
CA PRO A 14 -0.18 11.19 -6.31
C PRO A 14 0.25 9.88 -6.98
N ILE A 15 0.91 8.99 -6.23
CA ILE A 15 1.30 7.66 -6.72
C ILE A 15 0.07 6.84 -7.09
N ARG A 16 -0.96 6.84 -6.25
CA ARG A 16 -2.24 6.20 -6.57
C ARG A 16 -2.87 6.81 -7.83
N GLY A 17 -2.78 8.13 -8.00
CA GLY A 17 -3.26 8.80 -9.21
C GLY A 17 -2.66 8.21 -10.49
N LEU A 18 -1.34 7.98 -10.52
CA LEU A 18 -0.65 7.32 -11.64
C LEU A 18 -1.18 5.90 -11.85
N LEU A 19 -1.25 5.11 -10.77
CA LEU A 19 -1.74 3.73 -10.84
C LEU A 19 -3.18 3.64 -11.35
N CYS A 20 -4.06 4.59 -10.99
CA CYS A 20 -5.43 4.64 -11.51
C CYS A 20 -5.46 4.85 -13.03
N GLU A 21 -4.62 5.73 -13.57
CA GLU A 21 -4.52 5.96 -15.03
C GLU A 21 -4.15 4.64 -15.75
N ASP A 22 -3.19 3.90 -15.19
CA ASP A 22 -2.77 2.59 -15.72
C ASP A 22 -3.82 1.49 -15.52
N TRP A 23 -4.49 1.44 -14.38
CA TRP A 23 -5.58 0.48 -14.14
C TRP A 23 -6.69 0.65 -15.16
N ASP A 24 -7.07 1.89 -15.46
CA ASP A 24 -8.10 2.21 -16.44
C ASP A 24 -7.63 1.87 -17.86
N TRP A 25 -6.36 2.11 -18.18
CA TRP A 25 -5.79 1.66 -19.46
C TRP A 25 -5.79 0.13 -19.56
N PHE A 26 -5.32 -0.57 -18.54
CA PHE A 26 -5.23 -2.03 -18.51
C PHE A 26 -6.61 -2.68 -18.67
N LYS A 27 -7.61 -2.23 -17.91
CA LYS A 27 -9.00 -2.70 -17.99
C LYS A 27 -9.62 -2.50 -19.38
N ARG A 28 -9.24 -1.44 -20.11
CA ARG A 28 -9.77 -1.16 -21.46
C ARG A 28 -9.10 -1.98 -22.55
N ASN A 29 -7.84 -2.35 -22.39
CA ASN A 29 -7.01 -2.92 -23.46
C ASN A 29 -6.77 -4.44 -23.32
N TYR A 30 -7.06 -5.04 -22.15
CA TYR A 30 -6.98 -6.49 -21.94
C TYR A 30 -8.39 -7.12 -21.93
N PRO A 31 -8.73 -8.04 -22.87
CA PRO A 31 -10.11 -8.54 -23.04
C PRO A 31 -10.63 -9.48 -21.94
N ASP A 32 -11.96 -9.55 -21.81
CA ASP A 32 -12.82 -10.25 -20.83
C ASP A 32 -12.57 -11.77 -20.55
N HIS A 33 -11.57 -12.41 -21.15
CA HIS A 33 -11.31 -13.84 -20.91
C HIS A 33 -10.56 -14.13 -19.60
N LEU A 34 -10.09 -13.09 -18.90
CA LEU A 34 -9.80 -13.15 -17.47
C LEU A 34 -11.08 -12.81 -16.70
N ARG A 35 -12.04 -13.75 -16.67
CA ARG A 35 -13.28 -13.63 -15.87
C ARG A 35 -12.97 -13.63 -14.36
N ASP A 36 -12.53 -12.49 -13.83
CA ASP A 36 -13.02 -11.98 -12.56
C ASP A 36 -13.00 -10.45 -12.59
N PRO A 37 -14.16 -9.78 -12.53
CA PRO A 37 -14.26 -8.37 -12.85
C PRO A 37 -13.81 -7.54 -11.65
N LEU A 38 -12.74 -6.76 -11.85
CA LEU A 38 -12.30 -5.57 -11.10
C LEU A 38 -11.06 -5.68 -10.18
N SER A 39 -10.62 -6.84 -9.69
CA SER A 39 -9.59 -6.88 -8.61
C SER A 39 -8.44 -7.88 -8.74
N GLN A 40 -8.61 -9.04 -9.40
CA GLN A 40 -7.70 -10.19 -9.17
C GLN A 40 -6.21 -9.97 -9.48
N ASN A 41 -5.85 -8.98 -10.31
CA ASN A 41 -4.45 -8.66 -10.59
C ASN A 41 -4.04 -7.26 -10.16
N MET A 42 -4.97 -6.33 -9.93
CA MET A 42 -4.62 -4.94 -9.62
C MET A 42 -4.10 -4.81 -8.19
N CYS A 43 -4.63 -5.56 -7.23
CA CYS A 43 -4.09 -5.58 -5.86
C CYS A 43 -2.65 -6.14 -5.82
N LEU A 44 -2.39 -7.22 -6.57
CA LEU A 44 -1.08 -7.85 -6.67
C LEU A 44 -0.09 -6.95 -7.38
N LEU A 45 -0.46 -6.42 -8.55
CA LEU A 45 0.37 -5.50 -9.33
C LEU A 45 0.69 -4.24 -8.53
N THR A 46 -0.30 -3.63 -7.88
CA THR A 46 -0.11 -2.44 -7.04
C THR A 46 0.82 -2.73 -5.87
N THR A 47 0.65 -3.87 -5.20
CA THR A 47 1.53 -4.30 -4.11
C THR A 47 2.97 -4.47 -4.59
N ALA A 48 3.16 -5.12 -5.74
CA ALA A 48 4.48 -5.31 -6.34
C ALA A 48 5.13 -3.98 -6.78
N TYR A 49 4.36 -3.10 -7.42
CA TYR A 49 4.80 -1.75 -7.80
C TYR A 49 5.26 -0.95 -6.58
N LEU A 50 4.49 -0.97 -5.49
CA LEU A 50 4.84 -0.27 -4.26
C LEU A 50 6.13 -0.79 -3.64
N LEU A 51 6.43 -2.08 -3.74
CA LEU A 51 7.71 -2.64 -3.28
C LEU A 51 8.89 -2.13 -4.11
N HIS A 52 8.74 -2.01 -5.43
CA HIS A 52 9.75 -1.37 -6.28
C HIS A 52 9.96 0.09 -5.86
N LEU A 53 8.88 0.85 -5.71
CA LEU A 53 8.92 2.25 -5.27
C LEU A 53 9.60 2.39 -3.90
N PHE A 54 9.22 1.56 -2.93
CA PHE A 54 9.73 1.60 -1.56
C PHE A 54 11.21 1.25 -1.51
N THR A 55 11.61 0.19 -2.22
CA THR A 55 13.01 -0.22 -2.33
C THR A 55 13.87 0.92 -2.88
N GLN A 56 13.41 1.58 -3.94
CA GLN A 56 14.14 2.68 -4.60
C GLN A 56 14.11 3.98 -3.79
N ALA A 57 13.14 4.13 -2.88
CA ALA A 57 13.04 5.26 -1.96
C ALA A 57 13.72 5.01 -0.61
N GLY A 58 14.30 3.82 -0.39
CA GLY A 58 14.88 3.45 0.91
C GLY A 58 13.83 3.26 2.02
N VAL A 59 12.57 3.05 1.68
CA VAL A 59 11.49 2.75 2.63
C VAL A 59 11.51 1.25 2.93
N THR A 60 11.88 0.90 4.16
CA THR A 60 12.09 -0.50 4.57
C THR A 60 10.97 -1.00 5.50
N GLY A 61 11.04 -2.28 5.88
CA GLY A 61 10.14 -2.89 6.85
C GLY A 61 8.79 -3.35 6.31
N TRP A 62 8.50 -3.11 5.03
CA TRP A 62 7.26 -3.54 4.36
C TRP A 62 7.45 -4.86 3.62
N THR A 63 6.47 -5.76 3.77
CA THR A 63 6.44 -7.08 3.13
C THR A 63 5.07 -7.32 2.52
N PRO A 64 4.97 -7.99 1.35
CA PRO A 64 3.67 -8.30 0.77
C PRO A 64 2.95 -9.37 1.56
N ARG A 65 1.63 -9.28 1.63
CA ARG A 65 0.74 -10.27 2.21
C ARG A 65 -0.41 -10.52 1.26
N GLU A 66 -1.00 -11.70 1.39
CA GLU A 66 -2.14 -12.08 0.57
C GLU A 66 -3.09 -12.95 1.38
N GLY A 67 -4.37 -12.86 1.03
CA GLY A 67 -5.30 -13.91 1.39
C GLY A 67 -6.30 -14.21 0.28
N VAL A 68 -6.85 -15.42 0.32
CA VAL A 68 -7.85 -15.91 -0.61
C VAL A 68 -9.03 -16.53 0.14
N PRO A 69 -10.27 -16.26 -0.31
CA PRO A 69 -11.44 -16.92 0.25
C PRO A 69 -11.43 -18.41 -0.11
N PHE A 70 -12.02 -19.25 0.74
CA PHE A 70 -12.45 -20.58 0.29
C PHE A 70 -13.68 -20.40 -0.57
N VAL A 71 -13.54 -20.70 -1.86
CA VAL A 71 -14.66 -20.89 -2.78
C VAL A 71 -14.58 -22.35 -3.23
N ASP A 72 -15.67 -23.09 -2.98
CA ASP A 72 -15.84 -24.54 -3.21
C ASP A 72 -15.42 -25.02 -4.62
N GLU A 73 -15.22 -24.12 -5.58
CA GLU A 73 -15.11 -24.47 -7.00
C GLU A 73 -13.68 -24.46 -7.57
N PHE A 74 -12.66 -23.91 -6.90
CA PHE A 74 -11.34 -23.71 -7.54
C PHE A 74 -10.06 -23.97 -6.73
N ARG A 75 -10.10 -24.42 -5.47
CA ARG A 75 -8.88 -24.92 -4.81
C ARG A 75 -9.10 -26.16 -3.94
N VAL A 76 -8.41 -27.22 -4.38
CA VAL A 76 -8.10 -28.48 -3.72
C VAL A 76 -7.07 -28.19 -2.63
N ASP A 77 -7.49 -27.92 -1.39
CA ASP A 77 -6.77 -28.31 -0.16
C ASP A 77 -7.39 -27.60 1.06
N ASP A 78 -8.01 -28.39 1.93
CA ASP A 78 -8.68 -28.00 3.17
C ASP A 78 -7.70 -27.49 4.27
N HIS A 79 -6.46 -27.17 3.90
CA HIS A 79 -5.34 -27.01 4.83
C HIS A 79 -5.17 -25.59 5.41
N TYR A 80 -5.87 -24.58 4.88
CA TYR A 80 -5.75 -23.20 5.36
C TYR A 80 -7.10 -22.62 5.82
N PRO A 81 -7.15 -21.63 6.74
CA PRO A 81 -8.38 -20.92 7.07
C PRO A 81 -8.70 -19.86 5.99
N SER A 82 -9.98 -19.60 5.67
CA SER A 82 -10.37 -18.57 4.67
C SER A 82 -9.76 -17.21 4.97
N GLY A 83 -9.29 -16.50 3.94
CA GLY A 83 -8.64 -15.20 4.07
C GLY A 83 -9.05 -14.21 2.98
N GLY A 84 -8.23 -13.17 2.81
CA GLY A 84 -8.40 -12.11 1.82
C GLY A 84 -8.81 -10.80 2.46
N MET A 85 -9.66 -10.06 1.77
CA MET A 85 -10.27 -8.84 2.26
C MET A 85 -11.80 -9.00 2.36
N LEU A 86 -12.38 -8.60 3.49
CA LEU A 86 -13.82 -8.58 3.71
C LEU A 86 -14.40 -7.29 3.13
N ALA A 87 -15.17 -7.39 2.05
CA ALA A 87 -15.85 -6.26 1.42
C ALA A 87 -17.04 -5.73 2.26
N ARG A 88 -17.51 -4.51 1.96
CA ARG A 88 -18.67 -3.92 2.65
C ARG A 88 -19.94 -4.76 2.53
N ASN A 89 -20.07 -5.52 1.45
CA ASN A 89 -21.17 -6.47 1.22
C ASN A 89 -21.03 -7.78 2.03
N GLN A 90 -20.07 -7.85 2.95
CA GLN A 90 -19.79 -9.01 3.81
C GLN A 90 -19.23 -10.24 3.08
N GLN A 91 -18.71 -10.08 1.86
CA GLN A 91 -18.07 -11.16 1.12
C GLN A 91 -16.54 -11.08 1.25
N TRP A 92 -15.91 -12.22 1.44
CA TRP A 92 -14.45 -12.35 1.36
C TRP A 92 -14.03 -12.47 -0.10
N SER A 93 -12.96 -11.77 -0.44
CA SER A 93 -12.40 -11.78 -1.80
C SER A 93 -10.88 -11.86 -1.74
N ALA A 94 -10.28 -12.48 -2.75
CA ALA A 94 -8.84 -12.59 -2.85
C ALA A 94 -8.22 -11.18 -2.90
N HIS A 95 -7.16 -10.96 -2.13
CA HIS A 95 -6.56 -9.64 -2.02
C HIS A 95 -5.11 -9.69 -1.60
N ALA A 96 -4.32 -8.73 -2.09
CA ALA A 96 -2.92 -8.53 -1.71
C ALA A 96 -2.72 -7.11 -1.15
N TRP A 97 -1.86 -7.00 -0.13
CA TRP A 97 -1.54 -5.73 0.54
C TRP A 97 -0.11 -5.75 1.07
N LEU A 98 0.35 -4.64 1.66
CA LEU A 98 1.64 -4.56 2.35
C LEU A 98 1.44 -4.57 3.86
N GLU A 99 2.29 -5.30 4.58
CA GLU A 99 2.43 -5.25 6.03
C GLU A 99 3.81 -4.77 6.45
N HIS A 100 3.83 -3.83 7.41
CA HIS A 100 5.04 -3.36 8.06
C HIS A 100 5.38 -4.22 9.29
N GLU A 101 6.67 -4.43 9.57
CA GLU A 101 7.17 -5.14 10.76
C GLU A 101 6.66 -4.56 12.11
N GLN A 102 6.20 -3.30 12.12
CA GLN A 102 5.62 -2.62 13.29
C GLN A 102 4.09 -2.83 13.42
N GLY A 103 3.52 -3.80 12.70
CA GLY A 103 2.09 -4.15 12.77
C GLY A 103 1.16 -3.15 12.09
N TRP A 104 1.53 -2.70 10.89
CA TRP A 104 0.71 -1.83 10.03
C TRP A 104 0.38 -2.51 8.72
N ILE A 105 -0.83 -2.29 8.21
CA ILE A 105 -1.27 -2.63 6.86
C ILE A 105 -1.30 -1.35 6.03
N LEU A 106 -0.77 -1.42 4.81
CA LEU A 106 -0.95 -0.44 3.75
C LEU A 106 -1.62 -1.09 2.56
N ASP A 107 -2.68 -0.46 2.07
CA ASP A 107 -3.47 -0.95 0.94
C ASP A 107 -3.96 0.23 0.10
N LEU A 108 -3.63 0.20 -1.20
CA LEU A 108 -3.99 1.20 -2.19
C LEU A 108 -5.12 0.74 -3.11
N THR A 109 -5.73 -0.41 -2.83
CA THR A 109 -6.73 -1.06 -3.69
C THR A 109 -8.00 -1.44 -2.93
N ALA A 110 -8.10 -1.02 -1.66
CA ALA A 110 -9.22 -1.28 -0.76
C ALA A 110 -10.57 -0.71 -1.25
N ASP A 111 -10.54 0.30 -2.12
CA ASP A 111 -11.73 0.90 -2.73
C ASP A 111 -12.49 -0.09 -3.62
N GLN A 112 -11.80 -1.11 -4.17
CA GLN A 112 -12.42 -2.22 -4.90
C GLN A 112 -13.44 -3.00 -4.05
N PHE A 113 -13.31 -2.90 -2.72
CA PHE A 113 -14.17 -3.59 -1.74
C PHE A 113 -15.11 -2.61 -1.01
N GLY A 114 -15.22 -1.37 -1.51
CA GLY A 114 -16.07 -0.31 -1.00
C GLY A 114 -15.45 0.51 0.13
N TYR A 115 -14.14 0.42 0.38
CA TYR A 115 -13.48 1.20 1.42
C TYR A 115 -12.76 2.44 0.88
N ALA A 116 -11.96 3.10 1.73
CA ALA A 116 -11.17 4.25 1.33
C ALA A 116 -10.05 3.83 0.36
N GLU A 117 -9.72 4.72 -0.55
CA GLU A 117 -8.68 4.58 -1.59
C GLU A 117 -7.28 4.24 -1.08
N ILE A 118 -6.92 4.76 0.10
CA ILE A 118 -5.66 4.46 0.77
C ILE A 118 -5.97 4.14 2.23
N ILE A 119 -5.74 2.89 2.60
CA ILE A 119 -5.83 2.41 3.97
C ILE A 119 -4.42 2.30 4.54
N LEU A 120 -4.23 2.90 5.71
CA LEU A 120 -3.08 2.69 6.58
C LEU A 120 -3.61 2.40 7.98
N THR A 121 -3.64 1.13 8.36
CA THR A 121 -4.35 0.63 9.55
C THR A 121 -3.49 -0.36 10.33
N ARG A 122 -3.91 -0.78 11.52
CA ARG A 122 -3.22 -1.83 12.28
C ARG A 122 -3.39 -3.18 11.57
N ASN A 123 -2.41 -4.07 11.70
CA ASN A 123 -2.53 -5.44 11.18
C ASN A 123 -3.56 -6.31 11.93
N THR A 124 -4.19 -5.77 12.97
CA THR A 124 -5.35 -6.38 13.66
C THR A 124 -6.69 -5.94 13.06
N ASP A 125 -6.69 -5.22 11.94
CA ASP A 125 -7.90 -4.80 11.27
C ASP A 125 -8.69 -6.01 10.76
N PRO A 126 -9.93 -6.25 11.24
CA PRO A 126 -10.66 -7.49 10.98
C PRO A 126 -11.07 -7.64 9.51
N ARG A 127 -10.92 -6.58 8.70
CA ARG A 127 -11.19 -6.63 7.26
C ARG A 127 -10.13 -7.42 6.50
N TYR A 128 -8.95 -7.63 7.07
CA TYR A 128 -7.83 -8.31 6.43
C TYR A 128 -7.56 -9.64 7.12
N LYS A 129 -7.35 -10.69 6.33
CA LYS A 129 -6.98 -12.00 6.85
C LYS A 129 -5.99 -12.68 5.93
N CYS A 130 -4.73 -12.72 6.35
CA CYS A 130 -3.68 -13.45 5.65
C CYS A 130 -3.89 -14.96 5.85
N ASN A 131 -3.85 -15.72 4.76
CA ASN A 131 -3.88 -17.18 4.79
C ASN A 131 -2.96 -17.85 3.74
N ILE A 132 -2.20 -17.07 2.98
CA ILE A 132 -1.18 -17.59 2.06
C ILE A 132 0.19 -17.52 2.73
N PRO A 133 0.99 -18.60 2.70
CA PRO A 133 2.35 -18.59 3.25
C PRO A 133 3.22 -17.51 2.61
N GLN A 134 3.98 -16.79 3.44
CA GLN A 134 4.81 -15.67 2.98
C GLN A 134 5.74 -15.99 1.81
N PRO A 135 6.44 -17.14 1.77
CA PRO A 135 7.32 -17.47 0.65
C PRO A 135 6.57 -17.54 -0.69
N GLU A 136 5.32 -17.99 -0.70
CA GLU A 136 4.50 -18.07 -1.89
C GLU A 136 4.06 -16.69 -2.39
N VAL A 137 3.66 -15.81 -1.46
CA VAL A 137 3.32 -14.42 -1.78
C VAL A 137 4.51 -13.69 -2.38
N VAL A 138 5.69 -13.81 -1.76
CA VAL A 138 6.93 -13.17 -2.25
C VAL A 138 7.29 -13.67 -3.63
N LYS A 139 7.17 -14.98 -3.88
CA LYS A 139 7.41 -15.56 -5.21
C LYS A 139 6.46 -14.96 -6.26
N ARG A 140 5.14 -14.97 -6.01
CA ARG A 140 4.14 -14.43 -6.94
C ARG A 140 4.32 -12.95 -7.22
N ILE A 141 4.64 -12.16 -6.20
CA ILE A 141 4.94 -10.73 -6.33
C ILE A 141 6.19 -10.52 -7.19
N GLY A 142 7.24 -11.33 -6.99
CA GLY A 142 8.47 -11.27 -7.78
C GLY A 142 8.29 -11.70 -9.25
N GLU A 143 7.30 -12.54 -9.53
CA GLU A 143 6.93 -12.98 -10.90
C GLU A 143 6.01 -11.99 -11.64
N CYS A 144 5.55 -10.92 -10.97
CA CYS A 144 4.69 -9.90 -11.55
C CYS A 144 5.48 -8.92 -12.45
N ALA A 145 5.98 -9.38 -13.60
CA ALA A 145 6.80 -8.57 -14.51
C ALA A 145 6.18 -7.21 -14.87
N LEU A 146 4.86 -7.18 -15.06
CA LEU A 146 4.12 -5.96 -15.42
C LEU A 146 4.27 -4.83 -14.38
N SER A 147 4.45 -5.14 -13.09
CA SER A 147 4.64 -4.08 -12.08
C SER A 147 5.97 -3.37 -12.23
N LEU A 148 7.02 -4.08 -12.65
CA LEU A 148 8.31 -3.49 -12.96
C LEU A 148 8.23 -2.67 -14.24
N GLU A 149 7.56 -3.18 -15.28
CA GLU A 149 7.35 -2.46 -16.54
C GLU A 149 6.62 -1.11 -16.32
N TRP A 150 5.55 -1.09 -15.51
CA TRP A 150 4.85 0.16 -15.16
C TRP A 150 5.74 1.11 -14.37
N TYR A 151 6.55 0.58 -13.46
CA TYR A 151 7.48 1.38 -12.69
C TYR A 151 8.55 2.03 -13.58
N GLU A 152 9.14 1.27 -14.50
CA GLU A 152 10.12 1.77 -15.47
C GLU A 152 9.50 2.77 -16.44
N TYR A 153 8.29 2.51 -16.93
CA TYR A 153 7.52 3.44 -17.74
C TYR A 153 7.30 4.77 -17.03
N HIS A 154 6.86 4.74 -15.76
CA HIS A 154 6.68 5.94 -14.95
C HIS A 154 7.99 6.69 -14.67
N LEU A 155 9.13 6.01 -14.62
CA LEU A 155 10.43 6.67 -14.52
C LEU A 155 10.86 7.34 -15.84
N ALA A 156 10.39 6.83 -16.98
CA ALA A 156 10.68 7.40 -18.30
C ALA A 156 9.73 8.56 -18.65
N GLU A 157 8.49 8.55 -18.18
CA GLU A 157 7.50 9.59 -18.43
C GLU A 157 7.73 10.81 -17.51
N PRO A 158 7.95 12.03 -18.06
CA PRO A 158 8.35 13.19 -17.25
C PRO A 158 7.41 13.57 -16.09
N ARG A 159 6.10 13.49 -16.27
CA ARG A 159 5.12 13.86 -15.23
C ARG A 159 5.10 12.83 -14.10
N ALA A 160 5.08 11.55 -14.42
CA ALA A 160 5.11 10.44 -13.47
C ALA A 160 6.45 10.39 -12.72
N ARG A 161 7.55 10.64 -13.42
CA ARG A 161 8.88 10.72 -12.81
C ARG A 161 8.95 11.78 -11.73
N LEU A 162 8.39 12.97 -11.98
CA LEU A 162 8.34 14.05 -10.98
C LEU A 162 7.60 13.61 -9.72
N VAL A 163 6.49 12.88 -9.88
CA VAL A 163 5.71 12.33 -8.75
C VAL A 163 6.54 11.30 -7.96
N ILE A 164 7.26 10.40 -8.63
CA ILE A 164 8.13 9.41 -7.97
C ILE A 164 9.28 10.12 -7.24
N GLU A 165 9.91 11.12 -7.84
CA GLU A 165 10.98 11.89 -7.21
C GLU A 165 10.50 12.66 -5.99
N GLN A 166 9.30 13.27 -6.05
CA GLN A 166 8.66 13.90 -4.89
C GLN A 166 8.37 12.90 -3.77
N PHE A 167 7.86 11.70 -4.10
CA PHE A 167 7.69 10.63 -3.13
C PHE A 167 9.02 10.30 -2.44
N ARG A 168 10.10 10.09 -3.21
CA ARG A 168 11.44 9.80 -2.66
C ARG A 168 11.94 10.92 -1.75
N GLN A 169 11.85 12.18 -2.17
CA GLN A 169 12.24 13.33 -1.34
C GLN A 169 11.42 13.40 -0.04
N MET A 170 10.12 13.12 -0.12
CA MET A 170 9.27 13.01 1.06
C MET A 170 9.65 11.82 1.94
N MET A 171 10.22 10.74 1.45
CA MET A 171 10.62 9.63 2.33
C MET A 171 12.03 9.85 2.92
N SER A 172 12.94 10.50 2.19
CA SER A 172 14.33 10.69 2.60
C SER A 172 14.58 11.84 3.60
N ASN A 173 13.82 12.93 3.54
CA ASN A 173 14.04 14.05 4.46
C ASN A 173 13.36 13.75 5.80
N PRO A 174 13.98 13.71 6.99
CA PRO A 174 13.23 13.67 8.24
C PRO A 174 12.36 14.93 8.37
N PRO A 175 11.17 14.88 9.00
CA PRO A 175 10.41 16.10 9.25
C PRO A 175 11.30 17.03 10.08
N GLN A 176 11.64 18.20 9.53
CA GLN A 176 12.15 19.29 10.34
C GLN A 176 11.03 19.65 11.31
N LEU A 177 11.19 19.18 12.55
CA LEU A 177 10.44 19.68 13.68
C LEU A 177 10.90 21.13 13.88
N ASP A 178 10.28 22.06 13.15
CA ASP A 178 10.34 23.49 13.47
C ASP A 178 9.57 23.71 14.77
N ILE A 179 10.17 23.25 15.87
CA ILE A 179 9.79 23.66 17.21
C ILE A 179 10.49 25.00 17.44
N HIS A 180 10.04 26.04 16.76
CA HIS A 180 10.15 27.39 17.31
C HIS A 180 9.14 27.51 18.45
N LEU A 181 9.40 26.81 19.56
CA LEU A 181 8.89 27.24 20.84
C LEU A 181 9.58 28.57 21.12
N PRO A 182 8.85 29.69 21.29
CA PRO A 182 9.47 30.90 21.79
C PRO A 182 10.08 30.57 23.15
N LEU A 183 11.40 30.67 23.25
CA LEU A 183 12.08 30.76 24.53
C LEU A 183 11.45 31.94 25.28
N SER A 184 10.60 31.66 26.25
CA SER A 184 10.11 32.69 27.17
C SER A 184 11.32 33.28 27.87
N ARG A 185 11.69 34.49 27.46
CA ARG A 185 12.69 35.29 28.15
C ARG A 185 12.12 35.69 29.52
N ARG A 186 12.84 35.25 30.56
CA ARG A 186 13.11 35.91 31.86
C ARG A 186 11.95 36.60 32.59
N GLY A 187 11.77 36.15 33.83
CA GLY A 187 11.16 36.90 34.92
C GLY A 187 11.53 36.26 36.25
N SER A 188 12.80 36.34 36.62
CA SER A 188 13.27 36.18 37.99
C SER A 188 12.81 37.38 38.80
N GLU A 189 11.90 37.20 39.75
CA GLU A 189 11.77 38.07 40.93
C GLU A 189 11.50 37.18 42.15
N GLU A 190 12.55 37.06 42.97
CA GLU A 190 12.45 36.80 44.40
C GLU A 190 11.76 37.98 45.11
N ALA A 191 11.26 37.68 46.32
CA ALA A 191 10.94 38.58 47.44
C ALA A 191 9.51 39.15 47.53
N ALA A 192 8.66 38.40 48.24
CA ALA A 192 7.94 38.92 49.42
C ALA A 192 7.34 37.75 50.24
N LEU A 193 8.11 37.25 51.22
CA LEU A 193 7.69 36.89 52.58
C LEU A 193 8.94 36.61 53.43
#